data_AF-A0A0W0VBC0-F1
#
_entry.id   AF-A0A0W0VBC0-F1
#
_cell.length_a   1.000
_cell.length_b   1.000
_cell.length_c   1.000
_cell.angle_alpha   90.00
_cell.angle_beta   90.00
_cell.angle_gamma   90.00
#
_symmetry.space_group_name_H-M   'P 1'
#
loop_
_entity.id
_entity.type
_entity.pdbx_description
1 polymer ?
#
loop_
_entity_poly.entity_id
_entity_poly.type
_entity_poly.pdbx_seq_one_letter_code
_entity_poly.pdbx_strand_id
1 'polypeptide(L)'
;MFIKLILGFRKFQGSTFKEMESIFELLSLGQFPEVLFITCSDSRVVPTLIIDGDPGDLFVVRNVGNIIPPFATHNASSEAVAIEYAIKVLKVKHIIVCGHSGCGAMEGLMKPNIGQELPTLASWLKHSSSVIEHFKDKQGVQLEDVVKQNILAQIEHLKTYPVISNKLASQELAIHGWFYKIKSGEIHVYDENQKEFLHFEQAVKTSLEDRKNKVVKQIIHHYLEQCLQPKTATEFQEAMRLSALIKSDLTPIWEHVKPLVEKKLWEEIGELYSSPADQEFQALLDSGVTMKLEDLEELKVKLQNSSGYHQFCSQHTLFTSTSDTSNANSDLENFHYPK
;
A
#
# COMPACT_ATOMS: atom_id res chain seq x y z
N MET A 1 12.21 -23.02 35.26
CA MET A 1 12.05 -22.14 34.08
C MET A 1 13.39 -21.73 33.45
N PHE A 2 14.35 -21.16 34.20
CA PHE A 2 15.66 -20.77 33.67
C PHE A 2 16.48 -21.93 33.05
N ILE A 3 16.49 -23.11 33.68
CA ILE A 3 17.14 -24.31 33.13
C ILE A 3 16.57 -24.70 31.75
N LYS A 4 15.26 -24.49 31.52
CA LYS A 4 14.62 -24.75 30.20
C LYS A 4 15.19 -23.82 29.13
N LEU A 5 15.52 -22.57 29.46
CA LEU A 5 16.16 -21.64 28.52
C LEU A 5 17.58 -22.10 28.17
N ILE A 6 18.36 -22.53 29.17
CA ILE A 6 19.72 -23.06 28.94
C ILE A 6 19.68 -24.30 28.05
N LEU A 7 18.76 -25.23 28.32
CA LEU A 7 18.58 -26.43 27.49
C LEU A 7 18.08 -26.08 26.08
N GLY A 8 17.20 -25.08 25.96
CA GLY A 8 16.77 -24.53 24.69
C GLY A 8 17.93 -23.96 23.87
N PHE A 9 18.83 -23.20 24.50
CA PHE A 9 20.03 -22.68 23.85
C PHE A 9 20.96 -23.80 23.37
N ARG A 10 21.17 -24.85 24.18
CA ARG A 10 21.93 -26.03 23.74
C ARG A 10 21.30 -26.71 22.53
N LYS A 11 19.97 -26.83 22.49
CA LYS A 11 19.26 -27.35 21.32
C LYS A 11 19.47 -26.45 20.10
N PHE A 12 19.34 -25.13 20.27
CA PHE A 12 19.59 -24.16 19.21
C PHE A 12 20.99 -24.33 18.60
N GLN A 13 22.04 -24.33 19.42
CA GLN A 13 23.42 -24.53 18.93
C GLN A 13 23.64 -25.89 18.27
N GLY A 14 22.98 -26.94 18.77
CA GLY A 14 23.19 -28.32 18.33
C GLY A 14 22.50 -28.67 17.01
N SER A 15 21.28 -28.18 16.79
CA SER A 15 20.45 -28.51 15.62
C SER A 15 20.00 -27.28 14.83
N THR A 16 19.22 -26.39 15.44
CA THR A 16 18.54 -25.30 14.72
C THR A 16 19.52 -24.33 14.06
N PHE A 17 20.62 -23.97 14.73
CA PHE A 17 21.65 -23.12 14.15
C PHE A 17 22.33 -23.78 12.95
N LYS A 18 22.57 -25.09 13.01
CA LYS A 18 23.21 -25.83 11.90
C LYS A 18 22.31 -25.91 10.68
N GLU A 19 21.00 -26.04 10.88
CA GLU A 19 20.00 -26.01 9.81
C GLU A 19 19.97 -24.64 9.10
N MET A 20 20.37 -23.57 9.80
CA MET A 20 20.36 -22.18 9.32
C MET A 20 21.78 -21.58 9.17
N GLU A 21 22.82 -22.42 9.10
CA GLU A 21 24.22 -21.95 9.20
C GLU A 21 24.58 -20.97 8.07
N SER A 22 24.14 -21.26 6.84
CA SER A 22 24.33 -20.37 5.69
C SER A 22 23.64 -19.02 5.84
N ILE A 23 22.45 -18.99 6.47
CA ILE A 23 21.73 -17.75 6.76
C ILE A 23 22.52 -16.93 7.79
N PHE A 24 22.96 -17.54 8.88
CA PHE A 24 23.72 -16.83 9.91
C PHE A 24 25.11 -16.40 9.45
N GLU A 25 25.76 -17.13 8.53
CA GLU A 25 27.00 -16.70 7.88
C GLU A 25 26.77 -15.41 7.08
N LEU A 26 25.71 -15.36 6.26
CA LEU A 26 25.34 -14.14 5.53
C LEU A 26 25.02 -12.97 6.48
N LEU A 27 24.20 -13.21 7.51
CA LEU A 27 23.80 -12.19 8.48
C LEU A 27 24.96 -11.68 9.34
N SER A 28 26.05 -12.45 9.45
CA SER A 28 27.26 -11.98 10.15
C SER A 28 27.95 -10.81 9.43
N LEU A 29 27.69 -10.64 8.12
CA LEU A 29 28.23 -9.55 7.30
C LEU A 29 27.39 -8.28 7.39
N GLY A 30 26.11 -8.39 7.75
CA GLY A 30 25.18 -7.27 7.85
C GLY A 30 23.72 -7.72 7.88
N GLN A 31 22.84 -6.78 8.22
CA GLN A 31 21.39 -6.99 8.18
C GLN A 31 20.76 -6.15 7.06
N PHE A 32 19.81 -6.74 6.32
CA PHE A 32 19.13 -6.09 5.19
C PHE A 32 17.60 -6.35 5.22
N PRO A 33 16.91 -6.07 6.34
CA PRO A 33 15.48 -6.29 6.41
C PRO A 33 14.74 -5.35 5.46
N GLU A 34 13.70 -5.84 4.79
CA GLU A 34 12.83 -4.99 3.96
C GLU A 34 11.68 -4.36 4.76
N VAL A 35 11.40 -4.90 5.96
CA VAL A 35 10.23 -4.54 6.77
C VAL A 35 10.62 -4.14 8.18
N LEU A 36 10.12 -2.99 8.65
CA LEU A 36 10.05 -2.63 10.07
C LEU A 36 8.72 -3.13 10.64
N PHE A 37 8.77 -4.06 11.60
CA PHE A 37 7.59 -4.64 12.24
C PHE A 37 7.43 -4.09 13.66
N ILE A 38 6.43 -3.26 13.90
CA ILE A 38 6.14 -2.64 15.19
C ILE A 38 4.96 -3.37 15.82
N THR A 39 5.18 -4.00 16.98
CA THR A 39 4.11 -4.77 17.65
C THR A 39 4.19 -4.73 19.18
N CYS A 40 3.28 -5.44 19.84
CA CYS A 40 3.17 -5.46 21.28
C CYS A 40 4.26 -6.35 21.92
N SER A 41 4.71 -5.98 23.12
CA SER A 41 5.55 -6.82 23.98
C SER A 41 4.85 -8.09 24.49
N ASP A 42 3.56 -8.27 24.20
CA ASP A 42 2.78 -9.45 24.57
C ASP A 42 3.47 -10.75 24.15
N SER A 43 3.77 -11.61 25.12
CA SER A 43 4.53 -12.85 24.90
C SER A 43 3.90 -13.84 23.91
N ARG A 44 2.61 -13.67 23.57
CA ARG A 44 1.88 -14.51 22.60
C ARG A 44 2.12 -14.07 21.15
N VAL A 45 2.68 -12.88 20.95
CA VAL A 45 2.98 -12.32 19.62
C VAL A 45 4.46 -12.55 19.32
N VAL A 46 4.74 -13.31 18.26
CA VAL A 46 6.10 -13.60 17.78
C VAL A 46 6.12 -13.29 16.28
N PRO A 47 6.55 -12.08 15.86
CA PRO A 47 6.40 -11.63 14.48
C PRO A 47 6.95 -12.59 13.43
N THR A 48 8.18 -13.08 13.62
CA THR A 48 8.83 -14.00 12.69
C THR A 48 8.08 -15.32 12.55
N LEU A 49 7.45 -15.82 13.62
CA LEU A 49 6.60 -17.01 13.56
C LEU A 49 5.28 -16.74 12.82
N ILE A 50 4.69 -15.56 13.01
CA ILE A 50 3.39 -15.21 12.40
C ILE A 50 3.51 -15.09 10.88
N ILE A 51 4.65 -14.64 10.38
CA ILE A 51 4.89 -14.45 8.93
C ILE A 51 5.69 -15.59 8.28
N ASP A 52 6.00 -16.66 9.03
CA ASP A 52 6.91 -17.73 8.60
C ASP A 52 8.23 -17.20 8.02
N GLY A 53 8.82 -16.21 8.69
CA GLY A 53 10.01 -15.49 8.24
C GLY A 53 11.30 -16.01 8.86
N ASP A 54 12.38 -15.89 8.10
CA ASP A 54 13.74 -16.25 8.50
C ASP A 54 14.40 -15.15 9.35
N PRO A 55 15.48 -15.47 10.09
CA PRO A 55 16.31 -14.46 10.72
C PRO A 55 16.78 -13.41 9.69
N GLY A 56 16.61 -12.13 10.02
CA GLY A 56 17.03 -11.02 9.16
C GLY A 56 15.93 -10.42 8.27
N ASP A 57 14.80 -11.09 8.09
CA ASP A 57 13.69 -10.58 7.25
C ASP A 57 13.03 -9.35 7.85
N LEU A 58 12.90 -9.33 9.19
CA LEU A 58 12.22 -8.27 9.93
C LEU A 58 13.19 -7.49 10.83
N PHE A 59 13.10 -6.16 10.78
CA PHE A 59 13.56 -5.30 11.86
C PHE A 59 12.42 -5.06 12.84
N VAL A 60 12.53 -5.54 14.09
CA VAL A 60 11.37 -5.61 14.99
C VAL A 60 11.47 -4.61 16.15
N VAL A 61 10.39 -3.85 16.38
CA VAL A 61 10.18 -3.03 17.57
C VAL A 61 9.02 -3.60 18.38
N ARG A 62 9.24 -3.82 19.68
CA ARG A 62 8.20 -4.32 20.59
C ARG A 62 8.08 -3.45 21.82
N ASN A 63 6.89 -2.92 22.06
CA ASN A 63 6.58 -2.18 23.28
C ASN A 63 5.15 -2.49 23.77
N VAL A 64 4.78 -1.98 24.94
CA VAL A 64 3.47 -2.26 25.52
C VAL A 64 2.38 -1.55 24.71
N GLY A 65 1.59 -2.31 23.94
CA GLY A 65 0.48 -1.77 23.15
C GLY A 65 0.84 -1.31 21.74
N ASN A 66 2.02 -1.65 21.22
CA ASN A 66 2.47 -1.29 19.86
C ASN A 66 2.35 0.21 19.57
N ILE A 67 2.66 1.03 20.57
CA ILE A 67 2.46 2.48 20.60
C ILE A 67 3.69 3.19 20.02
N ILE A 68 3.46 4.25 19.26
CA ILE A 68 4.50 5.06 18.65
C ILE A 68 4.26 6.51 19.10
N PRO A 69 5.15 7.10 19.91
CA PRO A 69 5.04 8.52 20.24
C PRO A 69 5.10 9.39 18.99
N PRO A 70 4.29 10.47 18.87
CA PRO A 70 4.42 11.44 17.79
C PRO A 70 5.82 12.09 17.78
N PHE A 71 6.30 12.48 16.60
CA PHE A 71 7.62 13.09 16.45
C PHE A 71 7.81 14.36 17.31
N ALA A 72 6.73 15.13 17.53
CA ALA A 72 6.74 16.38 18.32
C ALA A 72 7.05 16.21 19.81
N THR A 73 7.20 14.98 20.32
CA THR A 73 7.46 14.72 21.74
C THR A 73 8.88 15.11 22.20
N HIS A 74 9.75 15.60 21.31
CA HIS A 74 11.09 16.19 21.52
C HIS A 74 12.12 15.35 22.30
N ASN A 75 11.74 14.17 22.80
CA ASN A 75 12.62 13.23 23.50
C ASN A 75 12.87 12.00 22.61
N ALA A 76 14.11 11.52 22.60
CA ALA A 76 14.45 10.27 21.93
C ALA A 76 13.79 9.09 22.67
N SER A 77 12.74 8.50 22.09
CA SER A 77 12.20 7.22 22.52
C SER A 77 12.87 6.06 21.77
N SER A 78 12.78 4.84 22.32
CA SER A 78 13.31 3.65 21.63
C SER A 78 12.68 3.46 20.25
N GLU A 79 11.39 3.81 20.12
CA GLU A 79 10.63 3.75 18.87
C GLU A 79 11.17 4.76 17.86
N ALA A 80 11.36 6.02 18.28
CA ALA A 80 11.84 7.08 17.40
C ALA A 80 13.23 6.75 16.83
N VAL A 81 14.15 6.26 17.67
CA VAL A 81 15.49 5.84 17.25
C VAL A 81 15.43 4.65 16.30
N ALA A 82 14.60 3.64 16.59
CA ALA A 82 14.44 2.47 15.75
C ALA A 82 13.83 2.81 14.38
N ILE A 83 12.83 3.70 14.34
CA ILE A 83 12.23 4.20 13.10
C ILE A 83 13.27 4.95 12.27
N GLU A 84 14.03 5.86 12.87
CA GLU A 84 15.08 6.59 12.14
C GLU A 84 16.12 5.64 11.56
N TYR A 85 16.57 4.66 12.35
CA TYR A 85 17.55 3.67 11.91
C TYR A 85 17.02 2.79 10.78
N ALA A 86 15.81 2.24 10.92
CA ALA A 86 15.17 1.41 9.90
C ALA A 86 15.08 2.15 8.56
N ILE A 87 14.73 3.43 8.59
CA ILE A 87 14.46 4.21 7.37
C ILE A 87 15.74 4.77 6.74
N LYS A 88 16.65 5.34 7.54
CA LYS A 88 17.86 5.98 7.01
C LYS A 88 19.01 5.01 6.78
N VAL A 89 19.16 4.01 7.64
CA VAL A 89 20.30 3.09 7.62
C VAL A 89 19.92 1.80 6.89
N LEU A 90 18.85 1.13 7.34
CA LEU A 90 18.44 -0.16 6.77
C LEU A 90 17.65 0.00 5.46
N LYS A 91 17.10 1.19 5.21
CA LYS A 91 16.31 1.52 4.01
C LYS A 91 15.12 0.56 3.80
N VAL A 92 14.43 0.21 4.88
CA VAL A 92 13.21 -0.59 4.82
C VAL A 92 12.20 0.06 3.87
N LYS A 93 11.46 -0.77 3.13
CA LYS A 93 10.42 -0.34 2.17
C LYS A 93 9.03 -0.42 2.77
N HIS A 94 8.87 -1.17 3.84
CA HIS A 94 7.58 -1.40 4.48
C HIS A 94 7.65 -1.21 5.99
N ILE A 95 6.59 -0.65 6.56
CA ILE A 95 6.36 -0.61 8.00
C ILE A 95 5.04 -1.32 8.29
N ILE A 96 5.03 -2.27 9.19
CA ILE A 96 3.82 -2.92 9.68
C ILE A 96 3.60 -2.48 11.12
N VAL A 97 2.45 -1.85 11.40
CA VAL A 97 1.96 -1.61 12.75
C VAL A 97 0.96 -2.72 13.09
N CYS A 98 1.39 -3.66 13.91
CA CYS A 98 0.61 -4.85 14.25
C CYS A 98 0.09 -4.79 15.70
N GLY A 99 -1.23 -4.61 15.84
CA GLY A 99 -1.96 -4.83 17.09
C GLY A 99 -2.50 -6.26 17.18
N HIS A 100 -3.04 -6.63 18.33
CA HIS A 100 -3.54 -8.00 18.53
C HIS A 100 -4.78 -8.08 19.45
N SER A 101 -5.55 -9.15 19.30
CA SER A 101 -6.71 -9.45 20.16
C SER A 101 -6.31 -9.60 21.63
N GLY A 102 -7.14 -9.13 22.55
CA GLY A 102 -6.90 -9.27 24.00
C GLY A 102 -5.64 -8.55 24.48
N CYS A 103 -5.37 -7.35 23.95
CA CYS A 103 -4.21 -6.54 24.31
C CYS A 103 -4.40 -5.87 25.67
N GLY A 104 -3.65 -6.31 26.68
CA GLY A 104 -3.73 -5.77 28.04
C GLY A 104 -3.39 -4.27 28.14
N ALA A 105 -2.59 -3.74 27.20
CA ALA A 105 -2.30 -2.30 27.13
C ALA A 105 -3.56 -1.50 26.75
N MET A 106 -4.33 -2.01 25.79
CA MET A 106 -5.58 -1.37 25.35
C MET A 106 -6.70 -1.56 26.37
N GLU A 107 -6.74 -2.70 27.08
CA GLU A 107 -7.60 -2.86 28.26
C GLU A 107 -7.25 -1.83 29.34
N GLY A 108 -5.95 -1.65 29.62
CA GLY A 108 -5.47 -0.64 30.57
C GLY A 108 -5.81 0.79 30.16
N LEU A 109 -5.78 1.10 28.86
CA LEU A 109 -6.17 2.40 28.31
C LEU A 109 -7.66 2.70 28.54
N MET A 110 -8.51 1.67 28.50
CA MET A 110 -9.94 1.79 28.79
C MET A 110 -10.26 1.84 30.29
N LYS A 111 -9.35 1.40 31.16
CA LYS A 111 -9.58 1.34 32.60
C LYS A 111 -9.48 2.74 33.24
N PRO A 112 -10.54 3.24 33.90
CA PRO A 112 -10.44 4.48 34.66
C PRO A 112 -9.41 4.32 35.78
N ASN A 113 -8.65 5.38 36.07
CA ASN A 113 -7.68 5.44 37.16
C ASN A 113 -6.47 4.49 37.05
N ILE A 114 -6.14 3.95 35.87
CA ILE A 114 -4.93 3.14 35.66
C ILE A 114 -3.64 3.82 36.19
N GLY A 115 -3.59 5.16 36.18
CA GLY A 115 -2.47 5.94 36.69
C GLY A 115 -2.28 5.91 38.21
N GLN A 116 -3.27 5.47 38.99
CA GLN A 116 -3.11 5.27 40.44
C GLN A 116 -2.33 3.98 40.75
N GLU A 117 -2.55 2.93 39.96
CA GLU A 117 -1.90 1.62 40.14
C GLU A 117 -0.57 1.55 39.36
N LEU A 118 -0.56 2.05 38.12
CA LEU A 118 0.54 1.91 37.17
C LEU A 118 0.88 3.26 36.51
N PRO A 119 1.49 4.21 37.24
CA PRO A 119 1.70 5.59 36.75
C PRO A 119 2.59 5.67 35.51
N THR A 120 3.65 4.87 35.42
CA THR A 120 4.54 4.83 34.25
C THR A 120 3.82 4.29 33.02
N LEU A 121 3.05 3.21 33.18
CA LEU A 121 2.21 2.67 32.10
C LEU A 121 1.17 3.69 31.66
N ALA A 122 0.48 4.33 32.60
CA ALA A 122 -0.50 5.36 32.28
C ALA A 122 0.12 6.53 31.51
N SER A 123 1.34 6.95 31.87
CA SER A 123 2.08 7.97 31.11
C SER A 123 2.39 7.52 29.69
N TRP A 124 2.79 6.25 29.50
CA TRP A 124 3.04 5.66 28.20
C TRP A 124 1.77 5.59 27.34
N LEU A 125 0.66 5.12 27.91
CA LEU A 125 -0.63 4.99 27.24
C LEU A 125 -1.25 6.34 26.80
N LYS A 126 -0.76 7.49 27.33
CA LYS A 126 -1.18 8.82 26.86
C LYS A 126 -0.89 9.04 25.38
N HIS A 127 0.10 8.35 24.81
CA HIS A 127 0.34 8.36 23.37
C HIS A 127 -0.77 7.67 22.57
N SER A 128 -1.79 7.09 23.20
CA SER A 128 -2.99 6.57 22.55
C SER A 128 -4.27 7.25 23.05
N SER A 129 -4.20 8.43 23.67
CA SER A 129 -5.38 9.11 24.23
C SER A 129 -6.43 9.47 23.17
N SER A 130 -6.00 9.76 21.94
CA SER A 130 -6.89 10.02 20.79
C SER A 130 -7.82 8.85 20.49
N VAL A 131 -7.43 7.61 20.85
CA VAL A 131 -8.27 6.42 20.71
C VAL A 131 -9.48 6.51 21.64
N ILE A 132 -9.29 6.92 22.89
CA ILE A 132 -10.40 7.08 23.85
C ILE A 132 -11.32 8.23 23.43
N GLU A 133 -10.73 9.33 22.94
CA GLU A 133 -11.51 10.46 22.40
C GLU A 133 -12.39 10.05 21.22
N HIS A 134 -11.90 9.19 20.32
CA HIS A 134 -12.67 8.65 19.20
C HIS A 134 -13.93 7.88 19.63
N PHE A 135 -13.89 7.25 20.81
CA PHE A 135 -14.96 6.41 21.35
C PHE A 135 -15.80 7.07 22.45
N LYS A 136 -15.53 8.33 22.80
CA LYS A 136 -16.10 9.01 23.97
C LYS A 136 -17.64 8.98 24.04
N ASP A 137 -18.30 9.09 22.88
CA ASP A 137 -19.76 9.13 22.78
C ASP A 137 -20.38 7.78 22.31
N LYS A 138 -19.57 6.72 22.18
CA LYS A 138 -20.03 5.39 21.74
C LYS A 138 -20.24 4.46 22.93
N GLN A 139 -21.35 3.73 22.93
CA GLN A 139 -21.65 2.70 23.93
C GLN A 139 -21.29 1.31 23.39
N GLY A 140 -20.94 0.37 24.29
CA GLY A 140 -20.69 -1.02 23.91
C GLY A 140 -19.41 -1.25 23.10
N VAL A 141 -18.44 -0.34 23.18
CA VAL A 141 -17.16 -0.41 22.46
C VAL A 141 -16.42 -1.68 22.85
N GLN A 142 -16.09 -2.51 21.86
CA GLN A 142 -15.35 -3.74 22.07
C GLN A 142 -13.85 -3.47 22.11
N LEU A 143 -13.10 -4.29 22.84
CA LEU A 143 -11.64 -4.17 22.92
C LEU A 143 -10.98 -4.27 21.54
N GLU A 144 -11.50 -5.10 20.64
CA GLU A 144 -10.97 -5.22 19.27
C GLU A 144 -11.08 -3.90 18.51
N ASP A 145 -12.16 -3.14 18.68
CA ASP A 145 -12.34 -1.83 18.04
C ASP A 145 -11.31 -0.82 18.57
N VAL A 146 -11.02 -0.87 19.87
CA VAL A 146 -9.98 -0.03 20.49
C VAL A 146 -8.59 -0.39 19.97
N VAL A 147 -8.28 -1.68 19.83
CA VAL A 147 -6.99 -2.13 19.25
C VAL A 147 -6.86 -1.68 17.80
N LYS A 148 -7.90 -1.87 16.98
CA LYS A 148 -7.93 -1.43 15.58
C LYS A 148 -7.74 0.07 15.46
N GLN A 149 -8.46 0.86 16.27
CA GLN A 149 -8.31 2.31 16.27
C GLN A 149 -6.92 2.75 16.79
N ASN A 150 -6.32 2.02 17.73
CA ASN A 150 -4.95 2.27 18.16
C ASN A 150 -3.94 2.07 17.03
N ILE A 151 -4.08 1.01 16.22
CA ILE A 151 -3.25 0.81 15.03
C ILE A 151 -3.33 2.03 14.11
N LEU A 152 -4.54 2.52 13.81
CA LEU A 152 -4.73 3.71 12.96
C LEU A 152 -4.09 4.97 13.57
N ALA A 153 -4.27 5.19 14.87
CA ALA A 153 -3.64 6.32 15.56
C ALA A 153 -2.11 6.26 15.48
N GLN A 154 -1.52 5.07 15.60
CA GLN A 154 -0.07 4.90 15.52
C GLN A 154 0.46 5.08 14.09
N ILE A 155 -0.32 4.73 13.07
CA ILE A 155 -0.02 5.06 11.67
C ILE A 155 0.02 6.57 11.47
N GLU A 156 -0.95 7.30 12.02
CA GLU A 156 -0.93 8.78 11.97
C GLU A 156 0.27 9.36 12.70
N HIS A 157 0.68 8.76 13.82
CA HIS A 157 1.89 9.17 14.52
C HIS A 157 3.16 8.95 13.69
N LEU A 158 3.28 7.81 12.99
CA LEU A 158 4.38 7.56 12.06
C LEU A 158 4.46 8.63 10.97
N LYS A 159 3.33 9.05 10.40
CA LYS A 159 3.26 10.08 9.37
C LYS A 159 3.79 11.45 9.84
N THR A 160 3.84 11.70 11.15
CA THR A 160 4.44 12.93 11.72
C THR A 160 5.97 12.96 11.65
N TYR A 161 6.64 11.82 11.44
CA TYR A 161 8.09 11.75 11.35
C TYR A 161 8.57 12.28 9.99
N PRO A 162 9.47 13.29 9.94
CA PRO A 162 9.93 13.87 8.67
C PRO A 162 10.57 12.85 7.71
N VAL A 163 11.23 11.83 8.26
CA VAL A 163 11.89 10.77 7.48
C VAL A 163 10.88 9.83 6.79
N ILE A 164 9.69 9.71 7.37
CA ILE A 164 8.58 8.90 6.87
C ILE A 164 7.78 9.68 5.83
N SER A 165 7.36 10.90 6.18
CA SER A 165 6.50 11.72 5.30
C SER A 165 7.11 11.94 3.91
N ASN A 166 8.42 12.20 3.85
CA ASN A 166 9.14 12.37 2.59
C ASN A 166 9.12 11.11 1.71
N LYS A 167 9.27 9.92 2.31
CA LYS A 167 9.29 8.64 1.56
C LYS A 167 7.91 8.15 1.17
N LEU A 168 6.89 8.48 1.97
CA LEU A 168 5.49 8.25 1.57
C LEU A 168 5.15 9.08 0.33
N ALA A 169 5.53 10.36 0.33
CA ALA A 169 5.28 11.26 -0.81
C ALA A 169 5.99 10.80 -2.09
N SER A 170 7.17 10.18 -1.99
CA SER A 170 7.90 9.62 -3.14
C SER A 170 7.52 8.18 -3.49
N GLN A 171 6.54 7.57 -2.80
CA GLN A 171 6.14 6.16 -2.96
C GLN A 171 7.28 5.14 -2.73
N GLU A 172 8.31 5.52 -1.98
CA GLU A 172 9.44 4.63 -1.60
C GLU A 172 9.17 3.82 -0.34
N LEU A 173 8.10 4.14 0.39
CA LEU A 173 7.72 3.52 1.64
C LEU A 173 6.22 3.27 1.66
N ALA A 174 5.80 2.14 2.22
CA ALA A 174 4.40 1.87 2.53
C ALA A 174 4.23 1.53 4.03
N ILE A 175 3.13 1.98 4.62
CA ILE A 175 2.76 1.67 6.00
C ILE A 175 1.49 0.83 5.98
N HIS A 176 1.50 -0.25 6.75
CA HIS A 176 0.43 -1.25 6.81
C HIS A 176 -0.09 -1.38 8.25
N GLY A 177 -1.41 -1.44 8.41
CA GLY A 177 -2.06 -1.68 9.70
C GLY A 177 -2.55 -3.12 9.81
N TRP A 178 -2.00 -3.90 10.73
CA TRP A 178 -2.36 -5.31 10.91
C TRP A 178 -3.01 -5.56 12.28
N PHE A 179 -4.08 -6.34 12.31
CA PHE A 179 -4.72 -6.81 13.52
C PHE A 179 -4.67 -8.33 13.58
N TYR A 180 -3.87 -8.86 14.52
CA TYR A 180 -3.66 -10.29 14.71
C TYR A 180 -4.60 -10.88 15.77
N LYS A 181 -5.40 -11.87 15.40
CA LYS A 181 -6.30 -12.58 16.32
C LYS A 181 -5.60 -13.83 16.84
N ILE A 182 -5.02 -13.70 18.04
CA ILE A 182 -4.18 -14.75 18.67
C ILE A 182 -4.89 -16.10 18.74
N LYS A 183 -6.20 -16.11 19.03
CA LYS A 183 -6.96 -17.36 19.22
C LYS A 183 -7.17 -18.13 17.92
N SER A 184 -7.48 -17.42 16.82
CA SER A 184 -7.78 -18.04 15.53
C SER A 184 -6.56 -18.15 14.62
N GLY A 185 -5.52 -17.36 14.87
CA GLY A 185 -4.39 -17.21 13.96
C GLY A 185 -4.68 -16.24 12.79
N GLU A 186 -5.88 -15.67 12.73
CA GLU A 186 -6.29 -14.80 11.62
C GLU A 186 -5.58 -13.43 11.69
N ILE A 187 -5.23 -12.91 10.52
CA ILE A 187 -4.75 -11.54 10.36
C ILE A 187 -5.82 -10.75 9.61
N HIS A 188 -6.09 -9.55 10.09
CA HIS A 188 -6.85 -8.56 9.35
C HIS A 188 -5.95 -7.38 8.98
N VAL A 189 -6.05 -6.92 7.74
CA VAL A 189 -5.24 -5.83 7.20
C VAL A 189 -6.13 -4.62 6.96
N TYR A 190 -5.68 -3.45 7.40
CA TYR A 190 -6.38 -2.21 7.13
C TYR A 190 -6.24 -1.81 5.65
N ASP A 191 -7.37 -1.64 4.99
CA ASP A 191 -7.46 -1.13 3.63
C ASP A 191 -7.90 0.35 3.67
N GLU A 192 -7.06 1.23 3.14
CA GLU A 192 -7.31 2.69 3.16
C GLU A 192 -8.48 3.09 2.26
N ASN A 193 -8.69 2.37 1.14
CA ASN A 193 -9.74 2.67 0.18
C ASN A 193 -11.14 2.37 0.76
N GLN A 194 -11.28 1.21 1.39
CA GLN A 194 -12.52 0.76 2.04
C GLN A 194 -12.66 1.29 3.47
N LYS A 195 -11.57 1.81 4.06
CA LYS A 195 -11.50 2.26 5.46
C LYS A 195 -11.88 1.18 6.47
N GLU A 196 -11.57 -0.08 6.15
CA GLU A 196 -11.94 -1.24 6.94
C GLU A 196 -10.78 -2.21 7.12
N PHE A 197 -10.87 -3.04 8.16
CA PHE A 197 -9.95 -4.15 8.40
C PHE A 197 -10.46 -5.41 7.69
N LEU A 198 -9.91 -5.70 6.51
CA LEU A 198 -10.25 -6.87 5.71
C LEU A 198 -9.56 -8.12 6.24
N HIS A 199 -10.18 -9.28 6.10
CA HIS A 199 -9.49 -10.55 6.35
C HIS A 199 -8.29 -10.69 5.40
N PHE A 200 -7.19 -11.29 5.84
CA PHE A 200 -5.93 -11.37 5.07
C PHE A 200 -6.14 -11.86 3.62
N GLU A 201 -6.86 -12.96 3.43
CA GLU A 201 -7.18 -13.48 2.08
C GLU A 201 -7.90 -12.48 1.18
N GLN A 202 -8.79 -11.65 1.75
CA GLN A 202 -9.46 -10.60 0.99
C GLN A 202 -8.51 -9.45 0.69
N ALA A 203 -7.67 -9.07 1.65
CA ALA A 203 -6.65 -8.04 1.45
C ALA A 203 -5.62 -8.41 0.38
N VAL A 204 -5.22 -9.69 0.31
CA VAL A 204 -4.34 -10.22 -0.76
C VAL A 204 -5.01 -10.05 -2.12
N LYS A 205 -6.27 -10.47 -2.26
CA LYS A 205 -7.02 -10.31 -3.51
C LYS A 205 -7.12 -8.85 -3.95
N THR A 206 -7.49 -7.95 -3.04
CA THR A 206 -7.55 -6.50 -3.31
C THR A 206 -6.19 -5.95 -3.72
N SER A 207 -5.11 -6.36 -3.05
CA SER A 207 -3.74 -5.91 -3.38
C SER A 207 -3.28 -6.38 -4.76
N LEU A 208 -3.61 -7.62 -5.13
CA LEU A 208 -3.32 -8.18 -6.45
C LEU A 208 -4.11 -7.47 -7.55
N GLU A 209 -5.39 -7.18 -7.30
CA GLU A 209 -6.23 -6.40 -8.22
C GLU A 209 -5.68 -4.97 -8.42
N ASP A 210 -5.31 -4.28 -7.35
CA ASP A 210 -4.71 -2.95 -7.41
C ASP A 210 -3.38 -2.95 -8.15
N ARG A 211 -2.52 -3.95 -7.91
CA ARG A 211 -1.25 -4.09 -8.63
C ARG A 211 -1.49 -4.35 -10.11
N LYS A 212 -2.38 -5.28 -10.45
CA LYS A 212 -2.80 -5.54 -11.83
C LYS A 212 -3.28 -4.25 -12.49
N ASN A 213 -4.20 -3.52 -11.87
CA ASN A 213 -4.72 -2.26 -12.41
C ASN A 213 -3.61 -1.22 -12.65
N LYS A 214 -2.64 -1.12 -11.72
CA LYS A 214 -1.47 -0.23 -11.89
C LYS A 214 -0.60 -0.64 -13.08
N VAL A 215 -0.32 -1.93 -13.25
CA VAL A 215 0.48 -2.44 -14.39
C VAL A 215 -0.27 -2.25 -15.71
N VAL A 216 -1.56 -2.60 -15.76
CA VAL A 216 -2.42 -2.39 -16.93
C VAL A 216 -2.43 -0.92 -17.32
N LYS A 217 -2.66 -0.01 -16.36
CA LYS A 217 -2.62 1.44 -16.60
C LYS A 217 -1.27 1.86 -17.20
N GLN A 218 -0.16 1.48 -16.58
CA GLN A 218 1.19 1.84 -17.05
C GLN A 218 1.47 1.38 -18.48
N ILE A 219 1.13 0.13 -18.80
CA ILE A 219 1.39 -0.44 -20.13
C ILE A 219 0.48 0.20 -21.17
N ILE A 220 -0.80 0.46 -20.84
CA ILE A 220 -1.70 1.15 -21.76
C ILE A 220 -1.19 2.57 -22.03
N HIS A 221 -0.79 3.32 -21.02
CA HIS A 221 -0.20 4.65 -21.24
C HIS A 221 1.00 4.57 -22.20
N HIS A 222 1.92 3.64 -21.98
CA HIS A 222 3.07 3.45 -22.86
C HIS A 222 2.69 3.03 -24.29
N TYR A 223 1.75 2.10 -24.43
CA TYR A 223 1.24 1.65 -25.72
C TYR A 223 0.57 2.78 -26.49
N LEU A 224 -0.29 3.57 -25.83
CA LEU A 224 -0.96 4.70 -26.45
C LEU A 224 0.03 5.80 -26.87
N GLU A 225 1.08 6.05 -26.09
CA GLU A 225 2.13 7.00 -26.46
C GLU A 225 2.89 6.61 -27.74
N GLN A 226 3.07 5.31 -27.97
CA GLN A 226 3.73 4.79 -29.18
C GLN A 226 2.80 4.75 -30.39
N CYS A 227 1.54 4.37 -30.18
CA CYS A 227 0.57 4.15 -31.25
C CYS A 227 -0.18 5.42 -31.68
N LEU A 228 -0.34 6.41 -30.80
CA LEU A 228 -1.17 7.59 -31.03
C LEU A 228 -0.36 8.88 -31.23
N GLN A 229 0.53 8.87 -32.23
CA GLN A 229 1.15 10.09 -32.77
C GLN A 229 0.58 10.40 -34.15
N PRO A 230 -0.67 10.89 -34.24
CA PRO A 230 -1.32 11.06 -35.53
C PRO A 230 -0.59 12.14 -36.35
N LYS A 231 -0.19 11.76 -37.56
CA LYS A 231 0.41 12.63 -38.56
C LYS A 231 -0.64 13.22 -39.47
N THR A 232 -1.76 12.53 -39.65
CA THR A 232 -2.88 12.97 -40.49
C THR A 232 -4.15 13.29 -39.71
N ALA A 233 -5.05 14.07 -40.33
CA ALA A 233 -6.37 14.38 -39.75
C ALA A 233 -7.23 13.13 -39.50
N THR A 234 -7.14 12.14 -40.40
CA THR A 234 -7.83 10.85 -40.28
C THR A 234 -7.28 10.04 -39.11
N GLU A 235 -5.96 9.93 -38.99
CA GLU A 235 -5.31 9.29 -37.84
C GLU A 235 -5.69 9.97 -36.52
N PHE A 236 -5.83 11.30 -36.52
CA PHE A 236 -6.26 12.04 -35.32
C PHE A 236 -7.71 11.71 -34.94
N GLN A 237 -8.63 11.62 -35.90
CA GLN A 237 -10.02 11.22 -35.66
C GLN A 237 -10.11 9.78 -35.12
N GLU A 238 -9.32 8.85 -35.68
CA GLU A 238 -9.24 7.47 -35.21
C GLU A 238 -8.68 7.39 -33.79
N ALA A 239 -7.62 8.15 -33.48
CA ALA A 239 -7.06 8.25 -32.15
C ALA A 239 -8.06 8.80 -31.12
N MET A 240 -8.82 9.83 -31.48
CA MET A 240 -9.88 10.39 -30.65
C MET A 240 -10.99 9.37 -30.39
N ARG A 241 -11.44 8.66 -31.42
CA ARG A 241 -12.44 7.60 -31.28
C ARG A 241 -11.95 6.47 -30.39
N LEU A 242 -10.72 6.00 -30.58
CA LEU A 242 -10.12 4.97 -29.73
C LEU A 242 -10.03 5.45 -28.28
N SER A 243 -9.56 6.68 -28.06
CA SER A 243 -9.47 7.28 -26.72
C SER A 243 -10.82 7.38 -26.01
N ALA A 244 -11.92 7.53 -26.75
CA ALA A 244 -13.26 7.55 -26.19
C ALA A 244 -13.75 6.14 -25.81
N LEU A 245 -13.45 5.13 -26.64
CA LEU A 245 -13.84 3.74 -26.41
C LEU A 245 -13.10 3.13 -25.20
N ILE A 246 -11.78 3.34 -25.12
CA ILE A 246 -10.94 2.72 -24.08
C ILE A 246 -11.14 3.28 -22.68
N LYS A 247 -11.93 4.35 -22.51
CA LYS A 247 -12.30 4.84 -21.17
C LYS A 247 -13.09 3.81 -20.36
N SER A 248 -13.96 3.07 -21.04
CA SER A 248 -14.91 2.15 -20.41
C SER A 248 -14.74 0.70 -20.83
N ASP A 249 -14.00 0.42 -21.90
CA ASP A 249 -13.79 -0.93 -22.43
C ASP A 249 -12.42 -1.06 -23.09
N LEU A 250 -11.54 -1.89 -22.51
CA LEU A 250 -10.19 -2.11 -23.02
C LEU A 250 -10.12 -3.19 -24.11
N THR A 251 -11.23 -3.88 -24.39
CA THR A 251 -11.31 -4.95 -25.42
C THR A 251 -10.64 -4.56 -26.75
N PRO A 252 -10.81 -3.34 -27.30
CA PRO A 252 -10.22 -2.97 -28.58
C PRO A 252 -8.69 -3.02 -28.64
N ILE A 253 -8.00 -2.86 -27.50
CA ILE A 253 -6.52 -2.84 -27.42
C ILE A 253 -5.96 -4.04 -26.66
N TRP A 254 -6.81 -4.85 -26.02
CA TRP A 254 -6.41 -5.86 -25.06
C TRP A 254 -5.47 -6.92 -25.66
N GLU A 255 -5.74 -7.43 -26.86
CA GLU A 255 -4.88 -8.43 -27.53
C GLU A 255 -3.42 -7.95 -27.73
N HIS A 256 -3.21 -6.63 -27.86
CA HIS A 256 -1.88 -6.05 -28.01
C HIS A 256 -1.19 -5.79 -26.68
N VAL A 257 -1.97 -5.48 -25.65
CA VAL A 257 -1.49 -5.07 -24.32
C VAL A 257 -1.31 -6.27 -23.39
N LYS A 258 -2.19 -7.28 -23.49
CA LYS A 258 -2.21 -8.46 -22.61
C LYS A 258 -0.86 -9.17 -22.51
N PRO A 259 -0.11 -9.45 -23.60
CA PRO A 259 1.18 -10.13 -23.48
C PRO A 259 2.22 -9.31 -22.71
N LEU A 260 2.16 -7.98 -22.82
CA LEU A 260 3.05 -7.08 -22.09
C LEU A 260 2.68 -7.04 -20.60
N VAL A 261 1.38 -7.01 -20.29
CA VAL A 261 0.85 -7.07 -18.92
C VAL A 261 1.20 -8.39 -18.26
N GLU A 262 0.98 -9.50 -18.96
CA GLU A 262 1.32 -10.84 -18.50
C GLU A 262 2.80 -10.93 -18.11
N LYS A 263 3.70 -10.53 -19.03
CA LYS A 263 5.13 -10.51 -18.77
C LYS A 263 5.46 -9.69 -17.52
N LYS A 264 4.92 -8.47 -17.43
CA LYS A 264 5.25 -7.54 -16.35
C LYS A 264 4.71 -8.00 -14.99
N LEU A 265 3.50 -8.56 -14.95
CA LEU A 265 2.94 -9.13 -13.73
C LEU A 265 3.68 -10.40 -13.33
N TRP A 266 4.02 -11.27 -14.28
CA TRP A 266 4.76 -12.49 -13.98
C TRP A 266 6.13 -12.20 -13.36
N GLU A 267 6.83 -11.16 -13.84
CA GLU A 267 8.10 -10.69 -13.26
C GLU A 267 7.97 -10.22 -11.80
N GLU A 268 6.78 -9.78 -11.37
CA GLU A 268 6.58 -9.15 -10.06
C GLU A 268 5.88 -10.02 -9.03
N ILE A 269 4.94 -10.87 -9.48
CA ILE A 269 4.09 -11.70 -8.61
C ILE A 269 4.06 -13.17 -9.03
N GLY A 270 4.86 -13.57 -10.03
CA GLY A 270 4.86 -14.94 -10.55
C GLY A 270 5.22 -16.01 -9.53
N GLU A 271 6.00 -15.66 -8.50
CA GLU A 271 6.36 -16.56 -7.39
C GLU A 271 5.16 -17.00 -6.54
N LEU A 272 4.03 -16.28 -6.61
CA LEU A 272 2.79 -16.63 -5.93
C LEU A 272 2.01 -17.75 -6.64
N TYR A 273 2.42 -18.13 -7.85
CA TYR A 273 1.67 -19.03 -8.72
C TYR A 273 2.54 -20.19 -9.19
N SER A 274 1.88 -21.29 -9.56
CA SER A 274 2.58 -22.52 -9.99
C SER A 274 3.29 -22.38 -11.34
N SER A 275 2.70 -21.61 -12.26
CA SER A 275 3.23 -21.36 -13.61
C SER A 275 2.48 -20.18 -14.27
N PRO A 276 2.95 -19.65 -15.42
CA PRO A 276 2.19 -18.65 -16.17
C PRO A 276 0.80 -19.14 -16.60
N ALA A 277 0.59 -20.45 -16.70
CA ALA A 277 -0.70 -21.05 -17.05
C ALA A 277 -1.60 -21.34 -15.82
N ASP A 278 -1.20 -20.89 -14.63
CA ASP A 278 -1.99 -21.03 -13.41
C ASP A 278 -3.37 -20.36 -13.56
N GLN A 279 -4.42 -21.06 -13.12
CA GLN A 279 -5.80 -20.61 -13.34
C GLN A 279 -6.11 -19.32 -12.59
N GLU A 280 -5.57 -19.13 -11.39
CA GLU A 280 -5.81 -17.91 -10.60
C GLU A 280 -5.04 -16.73 -11.19
N PHE A 281 -3.81 -16.96 -11.66
CA PHE A 281 -3.04 -15.94 -12.36
C PHE A 281 -3.72 -15.50 -13.66
N GLN A 282 -4.18 -16.45 -14.49
CA GLN A 282 -4.86 -16.13 -15.74
C GLN A 282 -6.20 -15.43 -15.49
N ALA A 283 -6.95 -15.82 -14.45
CA ALA A 283 -8.17 -15.11 -14.05
C ALA A 283 -7.88 -13.66 -13.62
N LEU A 284 -6.81 -13.44 -12.84
CA LEU A 284 -6.35 -12.09 -12.48
C LEU A 284 -5.99 -11.30 -13.74
N LEU A 285 -5.17 -11.85 -14.63
CA LEU A 285 -4.76 -11.20 -15.88
C LEU A 285 -5.98 -10.83 -16.74
N ASP A 286 -6.88 -11.77 -16.99
CA ASP A 286 -8.05 -11.59 -17.85
C ASP A 286 -9.04 -10.57 -17.28
N SER A 287 -9.15 -10.47 -15.96
CA SER A 287 -9.92 -9.40 -15.30
C SER A 287 -9.33 -8.00 -15.56
N GLY A 288 -8.16 -7.87 -16.17
CA GLY A 288 -7.58 -6.59 -16.56
C GLY A 288 -8.37 -5.85 -17.64
N VAL A 289 -9.05 -6.57 -18.54
CA VAL A 289 -9.81 -5.98 -19.66
C VAL A 289 -10.99 -5.11 -19.21
N THR A 290 -11.53 -5.40 -18.02
CA THR A 290 -12.68 -4.69 -17.46
C THR A 290 -12.29 -3.46 -16.64
N MET A 291 -10.99 -3.15 -16.55
CA MET A 291 -10.49 -1.99 -15.83
C MET A 291 -10.95 -0.69 -16.50
N LYS A 292 -11.39 0.28 -15.69
CA LYS A 292 -11.69 1.62 -16.17
C LYS A 292 -10.43 2.48 -16.16
N LEU A 293 -10.18 3.18 -17.26
CA LEU A 293 -9.10 4.17 -17.35
C LEU A 293 -9.64 5.53 -16.90
N GLU A 294 -9.53 5.76 -15.59
CA GLU A 294 -9.73 7.07 -14.99
C GLU A 294 -8.40 7.84 -15.14
N ASP A 295 -8.45 8.96 -15.88
CA ASP A 295 -7.33 9.85 -16.26
C ASP A 295 -6.66 9.57 -17.62
N LEU A 296 -7.25 10.14 -18.68
CA LEU A 296 -6.68 10.24 -20.04
C LEU A 296 -6.37 11.70 -20.42
N GLU A 297 -6.33 12.63 -19.47
CA GLU A 297 -6.14 14.06 -19.79
C GLU A 297 -4.76 14.32 -20.40
N GLU A 298 -3.72 13.66 -19.89
CA GLU A 298 -2.37 13.76 -20.45
C GLU A 298 -2.33 13.27 -21.91
N LEU A 299 -3.07 12.19 -22.22
CA LEU A 299 -3.17 11.67 -23.57
C LEU A 299 -3.89 12.67 -24.49
N LYS A 300 -4.99 13.30 -24.03
CA LYS A 300 -5.70 14.32 -24.81
C LYS A 300 -4.81 15.51 -25.12
N VAL A 301 -4.04 16.00 -24.15
CA VAL A 301 -3.07 17.09 -24.36
C VAL A 301 -2.04 16.71 -25.42
N LYS A 302 -1.50 15.48 -25.37
CA LYS A 302 -0.56 15.00 -26.41
C LYS A 302 -1.22 14.91 -27.79
N LEU A 303 -2.45 14.43 -27.88
CA LEU A 303 -3.22 14.38 -29.12
C LEU A 303 -3.47 15.78 -29.70
N GLN A 304 -3.80 16.76 -28.87
CA GLN A 304 -4.01 18.15 -29.25
C GLN A 304 -2.72 18.87 -29.70
N ASN A 305 -1.54 18.34 -29.37
CA ASN A 305 -0.25 18.88 -29.82
C ASN A 305 0.32 18.13 -31.05
N SER A 306 -0.44 17.21 -31.63
CA SER A 306 0.01 16.40 -32.78
C SER A 306 -0.14 17.14 -34.11
N SER A 307 0.69 16.78 -35.10
CA SER A 307 0.55 17.28 -36.48
C SER A 307 -0.81 16.94 -37.10
N GLY A 308 -1.37 15.77 -36.77
CA GLY A 308 -2.68 15.34 -37.24
C GLY A 308 -3.82 16.22 -36.70
N TYR A 309 -3.73 16.68 -35.45
CA TYR A 309 -4.68 17.65 -34.90
C TYR A 309 -4.65 18.98 -35.66
N HIS A 310 -3.45 19.53 -35.89
CA HIS A 310 -3.32 20.78 -36.62
C HIS A 310 -3.84 20.67 -38.06
N GLN A 311 -3.61 19.52 -38.73
CA GLN A 311 -4.20 19.25 -40.04
C GLN A 311 -5.72 19.13 -39.96
N PHE A 312 -6.26 18.41 -38.98
CA PHE A 312 -7.70 18.27 -38.76
C PHE A 312 -8.36 19.65 -38.57
N CYS A 313 -7.81 20.51 -37.70
CA CYS A 313 -8.27 21.87 -37.54
C CYS A 313 -8.23 22.64 -38.86
N SER A 314 -7.11 22.63 -39.59
CA SER A 314 -6.99 23.37 -40.86
C SER A 314 -8.06 22.99 -41.90
N GLN A 315 -8.48 21.71 -41.94
CA GLN A 315 -9.51 21.20 -42.84
C GLN A 315 -10.93 21.55 -42.41
N HIS A 316 -11.15 21.73 -41.09
CA HIS A 316 -12.46 22.01 -40.50
C HIS A 316 -12.65 23.49 -40.12
N THR A 317 -11.61 24.34 -40.27
CA THR A 317 -11.68 25.80 -40.06
C THR A 317 -12.10 26.56 -41.33
N LEU A 318 -12.46 25.88 -42.42
CA LEU A 318 -12.86 26.50 -43.69
C LEU A 318 -14.31 27.03 -43.74
N PHE A 319 -14.97 27.21 -42.59
CA PHE A 319 -16.28 27.89 -42.49
C PHE A 319 -16.38 28.89 -41.33
N THR A 320 -15.36 29.72 -41.11
CA THR A 320 -15.56 31.00 -40.39
C THR A 320 -14.63 32.09 -40.94
N SER A 321 -14.85 32.49 -42.19
CA SER A 321 -14.44 33.83 -42.62
C SER A 321 -15.57 34.81 -42.27
N THR A 322 -15.46 35.46 -41.11
CA THR A 322 -15.67 36.90 -40.94
C THR A 322 -15.17 37.31 -39.56
N SER A 323 -14.21 38.23 -39.57
CA SER A 323 -13.78 39.15 -38.52
C SER A 323 -14.72 39.27 -37.30
N ASP A 324 -14.22 38.96 -36.11
CA ASP A 324 -13.94 40.00 -35.11
C ASP A 324 -13.28 39.42 -33.85
N THR A 325 -12.26 40.13 -33.38
CA THR A 325 -11.51 39.86 -32.15
C THR A 325 -12.33 40.24 -30.93
N SER A 326 -12.88 39.28 -30.17
CA SER A 326 -12.97 39.33 -28.70
C SER A 326 -13.60 38.06 -28.11
N ASN A 327 -13.09 37.65 -26.95
CA ASN A 327 -13.58 36.62 -26.03
C ASN A 327 -13.41 35.13 -26.40
N ALA A 328 -12.27 34.60 -25.97
CA ALA A 328 -12.09 33.18 -25.68
C ALA A 328 -12.74 32.85 -24.32
N ASN A 329 -13.86 32.12 -24.33
CA ASN A 329 -14.35 31.16 -23.32
C ASN A 329 -15.87 30.97 -23.48
N SER A 330 -16.33 30.04 -24.34
CA SER A 330 -17.68 29.46 -24.21
C SER A 330 -18.01 28.25 -25.12
N ASP A 331 -17.21 27.89 -26.13
CA ASP A 331 -17.76 27.03 -27.19
C ASP A 331 -17.21 25.59 -27.17
N LEU A 332 -17.61 24.79 -26.18
CA LEU A 332 -17.43 23.32 -26.20
C LEU A 332 -18.68 22.51 -25.81
N GLU A 333 -19.86 23.13 -25.62
CA GLU A 333 -21.05 22.40 -25.17
C GLU A 333 -22.09 22.04 -26.24
N ASN A 334 -21.92 22.38 -27.52
CA ASN A 334 -22.94 22.08 -28.53
C ASN A 334 -22.39 21.33 -29.74
N PHE A 335 -22.32 20.00 -29.66
CA PHE A 335 -22.35 19.14 -30.84
C PHE A 335 -23.47 18.09 -30.70
N HIS A 336 -24.51 18.26 -31.50
CA HIS A 336 -25.59 17.30 -31.67
C HIS A 336 -25.09 16.02 -32.36
N TYR A 337 -25.40 14.86 -31.78
CA TYR A 337 -25.25 13.56 -32.42
C TYR A 337 -26.25 13.41 -33.59
N PRO A 338 -25.82 12.98 -34.79
CA PRO A 338 -26.74 12.47 -35.80
C PRO A 338 -27.14 11.03 -35.45
N LYS A 339 -28.42 10.72 -35.70
CA LYS A 339 -29.06 9.42 -35.46
C LYS A 339 -28.44 8.28 -36.26
#